data_AF-A0A4R3ZC55-F1
#
_entry.id   AF-A0A4R3ZC55-F1
#
_cell.length_a   1.000
_cell.length_b   1.000
_cell.length_c   1.000
_cell.angle_alpha   90.00
_cell.angle_beta   90.00
_cell.angle_gamma   90.00
#
_symmetry.space_group_name_H-M   'P 1'
#
loop_
_entity.id
_entity.type
_entity.pdbx_description
1 polymer ?
#
loop_
_entity_poly.entity_id
_entity_poly.type
_entity_poly.pdbx_seq_one_letter_code
_entity_poly.pdbx_strand_id
1 'polypeptide(L)'
;MNTKNTAIYDAALSKWGFESQVLVLSEEASELAASCSRFLNKKTDSTKVAEEAADVEIMIEQLRHNGMGPMIDHEKNRKMTRLAQVVGIGVESQLVSPFGPSVQGLLEEVSEQLELADTLYRDTKTSNRYAAARVRMAVSLLMQAAQKMIREQQFADRQQTGDGV
;
A
#
# COMPACT_ATOMS: atom_id res chain seq x y z
N MET A 1 11.85 -1.20 6.01
CA MET A 1 11.09 -0.65 7.16
C MET A 1 12.02 -0.58 8.37
N ASN A 2 11.95 0.51 9.14
CA ASN A 2 12.68 0.64 10.39
C ASN A 2 12.02 -0.26 11.45
N THR A 3 12.74 -1.26 11.96
CA THR A 3 12.22 -2.25 12.94
C THR A 3 11.70 -1.62 14.23
N LYS A 4 12.14 -0.40 14.58
CA LYS A 4 11.61 0.35 15.74
C LYS A 4 10.16 0.79 15.55
N ASN A 5 9.75 1.13 14.33
CA ASN A 5 8.42 1.69 14.08
C ASN A 5 7.35 0.58 14.06
N THR A 6 7.72 -0.64 13.64
CA THR A 6 6.82 -1.80 13.57
C THR A 6 6.12 -2.08 14.90
N ALA A 7 6.87 -2.14 16.01
CA ALA A 7 6.29 -2.39 17.33
C ALA A 7 5.32 -1.28 17.79
N ILE A 8 5.61 -0.03 17.42
CA ILE A 8 4.74 1.13 17.71
C ILE A 8 3.44 1.01 16.92
N TYR A 9 3.53 0.64 15.63
CA TYR A 9 2.37 0.49 14.75
C TYR A 9 1.48 -0.68 15.17
N ASP A 10 2.07 -1.81 15.58
CA ASP A 10 1.34 -2.92 16.15
C ASP A 10 0.62 -2.54 17.45
N ALA A 11 1.29 -1.80 18.34
CA ALA A 11 0.69 -1.30 19.57
C ALA A 11 -0.46 -0.31 19.30
N ALA A 12 -0.29 0.58 18.32
CA ALA A 12 -1.33 1.51 17.89
C ALA A 12 -2.55 0.78 17.32
N LEU A 13 -2.32 -0.19 16.41
CA LEU A 13 -3.39 -1.01 15.86
C LEU A 13 -4.08 -1.82 16.96
N SER A 14 -3.34 -2.32 17.96
CA SER A 14 -3.88 -3.04 19.12
C SER A 14 -4.69 -2.15 20.07
N LYS A 15 -4.33 -0.88 20.20
CA LYS A 15 -5.04 0.05 21.09
C LYS A 15 -6.31 0.61 20.47
N TRP A 16 -6.24 1.08 19.22
CA TRP A 16 -7.32 1.86 18.60
C TRP A 16 -8.03 1.14 17.46
N GLY A 17 -7.37 0.18 16.81
CA GLY A 17 -7.96 -0.54 15.69
C GLY A 17 -7.90 0.22 14.36
N PHE A 18 -8.21 -0.50 13.29
CA PHE A 18 -8.01 -0.01 11.92
C PHE A 18 -8.93 1.15 11.54
N GLU A 19 -10.22 1.08 11.89
CA GLU A 19 -11.19 2.12 11.54
C GLU A 19 -10.83 3.47 12.18
N SER A 20 -10.40 3.46 13.44
CA SER A 20 -9.91 4.66 14.11
C SER A 20 -8.65 5.22 13.46
N GLN A 21 -7.72 4.37 13.01
CA GLN A 21 -6.53 4.82 12.27
C GLN A 21 -6.89 5.44 10.91
N VAL A 22 -7.90 4.92 10.21
CA VAL A 22 -8.40 5.52 8.96
C VAL A 22 -9.04 6.89 9.22
N LEU A 23 -9.80 7.03 10.32
CA LEU A 23 -10.38 8.31 10.71
C LEU A 23 -9.29 9.34 11.02
N VAL A 24 -8.30 8.98 11.85
CA VAL A 24 -7.16 9.86 12.18
C VAL A 24 -6.40 10.26 10.92
N LEU A 25 -6.13 9.34 9.99
CA LEU A 25 -5.52 9.71 8.71
C LEU A 25 -6.31 10.79 7.96
N SER A 26 -7.65 10.73 7.99
CA SER A 26 -8.50 11.74 7.36
C SER A 26 -8.41 13.09 8.08
N GLU A 27 -8.26 13.08 9.41
CA GLU A 27 -8.05 14.27 10.23
C GLU A 27 -6.69 14.91 9.90
N GLU A 28 -5.59 14.15 9.99
CA GLU A 28 -4.23 14.63 9.66
C GLU A 28 -4.13 15.17 8.23
N ALA A 29 -4.78 14.50 7.26
CA ALA A 29 -4.83 14.98 5.88
C ALA A 29 -5.57 16.33 5.74
N SER A 30 -6.59 16.55 6.56
CA SER A 30 -7.33 17.81 6.60
C SER A 30 -6.52 18.91 7.28
N GLU A 31 -5.76 18.59 8.33
CA GLU A 31 -4.84 19.51 9.00
C GLU A 31 -3.69 19.92 8.07
N LEU A 32 -3.09 18.98 7.33
CA LEU A 32 -2.10 19.27 6.28
C LEU A 32 -2.67 20.18 5.17
N ALA A 33 -3.90 19.94 4.72
CA ALA A 33 -4.54 20.79 3.72
C ALA A 33 -4.75 22.23 4.25
N ALA A 34 -5.14 22.36 5.52
CA ALA A 34 -5.31 23.64 6.19
C ALA A 34 -3.97 24.37 6.40
N SER A 35 -2.92 23.67 6.80
CA SER A 35 -1.57 24.24 7.01
C SER A 35 -0.96 24.72 5.70
N CYS A 36 -1.08 23.96 4.61
CA CYS A 36 -0.69 24.38 3.26
C CYS A 36 -1.40 25.67 2.86
N SER A 37 -2.72 25.74 3.07
CA SER A 37 -3.52 26.93 2.75
C SER A 37 -3.09 28.15 3.56
N ARG A 38 -2.83 27.98 4.86
CA ARG A 38 -2.33 29.05 5.73
C ARG A 38 -0.93 29.50 5.33
N PHE A 39 -0.05 28.57 4.94
CA PHE A 39 1.32 28.87 4.53
C PHE A 39 1.34 29.75 3.27
N LEU A 40 0.55 29.37 2.25
CA LEU A 40 0.41 30.16 1.03
C LEU A 40 -0.19 31.55 1.28
N ASN A 41 -1.07 31.67 2.28
CA ASN A 41 -1.63 32.95 2.71
C ASN A 41 -0.75 33.71 3.72
N LYS A 42 0.49 33.25 3.98
CA LYS A 42 1.44 33.86 4.92
C LYS A 42 0.90 33.95 6.36
N LYS A 43 0.03 33.03 6.74
CA LYS A 43 -0.60 32.91 8.08
C LYS A 43 0.10 31.89 8.98
N THR A 44 1.09 31.17 8.45
CA THR A 44 1.98 30.24 9.17
C THR A 44 3.28 30.11 8.37
N ASP A 45 4.31 29.50 8.95
CA ASP A 45 5.55 29.17 8.25
C ASP A 45 5.58 27.70 7.79
N SER A 46 6.70 27.32 7.15
CA SER A 46 6.90 25.98 6.59
C SER A 46 7.07 24.90 7.67
N THR A 47 7.36 25.26 8.92
CA THR A 47 7.53 24.27 10.00
C THR A 47 6.20 23.60 10.32
N LYS A 48 5.09 24.37 10.32
CA LYS A 48 3.76 23.78 10.53
C LYS A 48 3.35 22.87 9.37
N VAL A 49 3.71 23.21 8.12
CA VAL A 49 3.46 22.31 6.98
C VAL A 49 4.26 21.00 7.12
N ALA A 50 5.50 21.08 7.57
CA ALA A 50 6.35 19.90 7.78
C ALA A 50 5.83 19.00 8.91
N GLU A 51 5.32 19.60 10.00
CA GLU A 51 4.67 18.89 11.11
C GLU A 51 3.47 18.08 10.61
N GLU A 52 2.47 18.72 9.98
CA GLU A 52 1.29 18.00 9.49
C GLU A 52 1.63 16.98 8.40
N ALA A 53 2.66 17.24 7.60
CA ALA A 53 3.12 16.28 6.60
C ALA A 53 3.73 15.03 7.24
N ALA A 54 4.46 15.19 8.36
CA ALA A 54 5.00 14.08 9.11
C ALA A 54 3.88 13.24 9.75
N ASP A 55 2.84 13.89 10.29
CA ASP A 55 1.69 13.18 10.87
C ASP A 55 0.95 12.34 9.81
N VAL A 56 0.69 12.91 8.63
CA VAL A 56 0.14 12.17 7.48
C VAL A 56 1.07 11.03 7.05
N GLU A 57 2.39 11.25 7.01
CA GLU A 57 3.36 10.21 6.63
C GLU A 57 3.33 9.04 7.61
N ILE A 58 3.31 9.30 8.92
CA ILE A 58 3.19 8.28 9.97
C ILE A 58 1.89 7.48 9.78
N MET A 59 0.77 8.15 9.52
CA MET A 59 -0.52 7.47 9.33
C MET A 59 -0.54 6.61 8.05
N ILE A 60 0.10 7.07 6.97
CA ILE A 60 0.29 6.26 5.75
C ILE A 60 1.19 5.06 6.04
N GLU A 61 2.26 5.22 6.80
CA GLU A 61 3.13 4.11 7.21
C GLU A 61 2.37 3.06 8.03
N GLN A 62 1.49 3.48 8.95
CA GLN A 62 0.61 2.57 9.68
C GLN A 62 -0.35 1.82 8.75
N LEU A 63 -0.97 2.49 7.78
CA LEU A 63 -1.80 1.80 6.78
C LEU A 63 -1.02 0.77 5.97
N ARG A 64 0.20 1.13 5.55
CA ARG A 64 1.09 0.20 4.83
C ARG A 64 1.39 -1.03 5.67
N HIS A 65 1.75 -0.82 6.93
CA HIS A 65 2.01 -1.86 7.93
C HIS A 65 0.78 -2.76 8.16
N ASN A 66 -0.42 -2.18 8.12
CA ASN A 66 -1.68 -2.90 8.26
C ASN A 66 -2.11 -3.72 7.04
N GLY A 67 -1.25 -3.85 6.01
CA GLY A 67 -1.49 -4.69 4.83
C GLY A 67 -1.87 -3.93 3.57
N MET A 68 -1.97 -2.60 3.60
CA MET A 68 -2.25 -1.80 2.40
C MET A 68 -0.99 -1.48 1.58
N GLY A 69 0.20 -1.82 2.07
CA GLY A 69 1.48 -1.46 1.46
C GLY A 69 1.57 -1.75 -0.03
N PRO A 70 1.39 -3.02 -0.47
CA PRO A 70 1.52 -3.36 -1.88
C PRO A 70 0.44 -2.71 -2.77
N MET A 71 -0.78 -2.51 -2.25
CA MET A 71 -1.84 -1.79 -2.98
C MET A 71 -1.47 -0.33 -3.21
N ILE A 72 -0.93 0.33 -2.18
CA ILE A 72 -0.47 1.72 -2.29
C ILE A 72 0.70 1.81 -3.26
N ASP A 73 1.64 0.87 -3.24
CA ASP A 73 2.79 0.87 -4.16
C ASP A 73 2.37 0.63 -5.61
N HIS A 74 1.39 -0.24 -5.86
CA HIS A 74 0.80 -0.39 -7.18
C HIS A 74 0.22 0.93 -7.69
N GLU A 75 -0.63 1.58 -6.88
CA GLU A 75 -1.26 2.85 -7.25
C GLU A 75 -0.24 3.97 -7.42
N LYS A 76 0.79 4.04 -6.57
CA LYS A 76 1.91 4.98 -6.72
C LYS A 76 2.63 4.76 -8.03
N ASN A 77 3.01 3.53 -8.36
CA ASN A 77 3.71 3.23 -9.61
C ASN A 77 2.88 3.64 -10.83
N ARG A 78 1.59 3.27 -10.86
CA ARG A 78 0.67 3.66 -11.93
C ARG A 78 0.58 5.18 -12.10
N LYS A 79 0.45 5.92 -10.99
CA LYS A 79 0.36 7.39 -11.00
C LYS A 79 1.69 8.04 -11.39
N MET A 80 2.82 7.49 -10.96
CA MET A 80 4.15 7.99 -11.32
C MET A 80 4.47 7.77 -12.80
N THR A 81 4.13 6.61 -13.37
CA THR A 81 4.25 6.38 -14.83
C THR A 81 3.44 7.42 -15.60
N ARG A 82 2.20 7.69 -15.18
CA ARG A 82 1.37 8.74 -15.79
C ARG A 82 1.98 10.13 -15.63
N LEU A 83 2.47 10.47 -14.43
CA LEU A 83 3.06 11.77 -14.18
C LEU A 83 4.29 12.00 -15.05
N ALA A 84 5.16 11.00 -15.17
CA ALA A 84 6.35 11.07 -15.99
C ALA A 84 6.04 11.26 -17.49
N GLN A 85 4.98 10.61 -18.00
CA GLN A 85 4.45 10.89 -19.36
C GLN A 85 4.01 12.35 -19.50
N VAL A 86 3.28 12.88 -18.50
CA VAL A 86 2.81 14.28 -18.51
C VAL A 86 3.97 15.27 -18.48
N VAL A 87 5.04 14.98 -17.72
CA VAL A 87 6.22 15.87 -17.63
C VAL A 87 7.28 15.61 -18.70
N GLY A 88 7.01 14.71 -19.67
CA GLY A 88 7.91 14.43 -20.78
C GLY A 88 9.19 13.66 -20.40
N ILE A 89 9.20 13.00 -19.24
CA ILE A 89 10.29 12.12 -18.83
C ILE A 89 10.01 10.74 -19.43
N GLY A 90 10.91 10.27 -20.29
CA GLY A 90 10.88 8.90 -20.78
C GLY A 90 11.05 7.94 -19.61
N VAL A 91 9.96 7.35 -19.15
CA VAL A 91 10.03 6.18 -18.27
C VAL A 91 10.29 5.02 -19.20
N GLU A 92 11.53 4.53 -19.24
CA GLU A 92 11.72 3.12 -19.55
C GLU A 92 10.78 2.40 -18.59
N SER A 93 9.71 1.80 -19.11
CA SER A 93 8.80 0.96 -18.34
C SER A 93 9.68 0.09 -17.49
N GLN A 94 9.80 0.42 -16.20
CA GLN A 94 10.70 -0.28 -15.33
C GLN A 94 10.19 -1.70 -15.38
N LEU A 95 10.94 -2.56 -16.07
CA LEU A 95 10.72 -3.98 -16.07
C LEU A 95 10.80 -4.30 -14.59
N VAL A 96 9.64 -4.38 -13.94
CA VAL A 96 9.48 -5.08 -12.68
C VAL A 96 10.28 -6.33 -12.91
N SER A 97 11.34 -6.53 -12.13
CA SER A 97 12.28 -7.65 -12.30
C SER A 97 11.53 -8.84 -12.87
N PRO A 98 11.96 -9.46 -13.98
CA PRO A 98 11.28 -10.66 -14.49
C PRO A 98 11.17 -11.74 -13.40
N PHE A 99 11.96 -11.62 -12.33
CA PHE A 99 11.96 -12.43 -11.12
C PHE A 99 11.17 -11.82 -9.94
N GLY A 100 10.15 -11.00 -10.18
CA GLY A 100 9.06 -10.84 -9.20
C GLY A 100 8.34 -12.19 -9.02
N PRO A 101 7.76 -12.50 -7.85
CA PRO A 101 7.11 -13.77 -7.61
C PRO A 101 6.12 -14.08 -8.74
N SER A 102 6.18 -15.31 -9.27
CA SER A 102 5.26 -15.77 -10.32
C SER A 102 3.81 -15.65 -9.81
N VAL A 103 2.82 -15.65 -10.70
CA VAL A 103 1.41 -15.76 -10.27
C VAL A 103 1.26 -16.97 -9.34
N GLN A 104 1.90 -18.09 -9.70
CA GLN A 104 1.97 -19.28 -8.87
C GLN A 104 2.55 -19.02 -7.47
N GLY A 105 3.72 -18.36 -7.37
CA GLY A 105 4.33 -18.04 -6.07
C GLY A 105 3.50 -17.06 -5.24
N LEU A 106 2.78 -16.12 -5.88
CA LEU A 106 1.83 -15.25 -5.20
C LEU A 106 0.64 -16.04 -4.64
N LEU A 107 0.11 -17.00 -5.40
CA LEU A 107 -1.01 -17.84 -4.96
C LEU A 107 -0.61 -18.85 -3.87
N GLU A 108 0.64 -19.34 -3.90
CA GLU A 108 1.22 -20.15 -2.83
C GLU A 108 1.29 -19.35 -1.53
N GLU A 109 1.84 -18.14 -1.57
CA GLU A 109 1.89 -17.25 -0.40
C GLU A 109 0.48 -16.87 0.09
N VAL A 110 -0.49 -16.64 -0.81
CA VAL A 110 -1.91 -16.45 -0.42
C VAL A 110 -2.40 -17.64 0.40
N SER A 111 -2.12 -18.86 -0.06
CA SER A 111 -2.58 -20.09 0.60
C SER A 111 -1.98 -20.20 2.00
N GLU A 112 -0.67 -19.93 2.15
CA GLU A 112 0.01 -19.89 3.44
C GLU A 112 -0.58 -18.83 4.39
N GLN A 113 -0.83 -17.62 3.89
CA GLN A 113 -1.43 -16.56 4.71
C GLN A 113 -2.86 -16.91 5.14
N LEU A 114 -3.66 -17.57 4.30
CA LEU A 114 -5.01 -18.01 4.65
C LEU A 114 -5.01 -19.15 5.67
N GLU A 115 -4.08 -20.11 5.57
CA GLU A 115 -3.93 -21.19 6.55
C GLU A 115 -3.53 -20.66 7.93
N LEU A 116 -2.57 -19.73 7.97
CA LEU A 116 -2.18 -19.03 9.19
C LEU A 116 -3.34 -18.21 9.76
N ALA A 117 -4.14 -17.56 8.91
CA ALA A 117 -5.32 -16.82 9.33
C ALA A 117 -6.36 -17.73 10.01
N ASP A 118 -6.69 -18.87 9.39
CA ASP A 118 -7.65 -19.84 9.95
C ASP A 118 -7.16 -20.40 11.30
N THR A 119 -5.88 -20.76 11.38
CA THR A 119 -5.26 -21.23 12.63
C THR A 119 -5.37 -20.19 13.74
N LEU A 120 -4.99 -18.94 13.48
CA LEU A 120 -5.07 -17.84 14.44
C LEU A 120 -6.51 -17.47 14.83
N TYR A 121 -7.46 -17.62 13.91
CA TYR A 121 -8.86 -17.31 14.18
C TYR A 121 -9.55 -18.37 15.07
N ARG A 122 -9.13 -19.64 14.94
CA ARG A 122 -9.64 -20.74 15.75
C ARG A 122 -9.04 -20.78 17.15
N ASP A 123 -7.84 -20.24 17.34
CA ASP A 123 -7.22 -20.17 18.66
C ASP A 123 -7.86 -19.06 19.51
N THR A 124 -8.73 -19.50 20.43
CA THR A 124 -9.40 -18.64 21.42
C THR A 124 -8.47 -17.85 22.34
N LYS A 125 -7.18 -18.18 22.40
CA LYS A 125 -6.18 -17.48 23.22
C LYS A 125 -5.47 -16.36 22.45
N THR A 126 -5.59 -16.31 21.12
CA THR A 126 -4.99 -15.27 20.28
C THR A 126 -5.99 -14.22 19.87
N SER A 127 -5.52 -12.97 19.75
CA SER A 127 -6.36 -11.88 19.27
C SER A 127 -6.70 -12.06 17.79
N ASN A 128 -7.99 -11.99 17.44
CA ASN A 128 -8.48 -12.03 16.04
C ASN A 128 -7.84 -10.95 15.14
N ARG A 129 -7.20 -9.94 15.71
CA ARG A 129 -6.46 -8.93 14.94
C ARG A 129 -5.29 -9.53 14.17
N TYR A 130 -4.65 -10.57 14.70
CA TYR A 130 -3.58 -11.28 14.00
C TYR A 130 -4.12 -12.07 12.81
N ALA A 131 -5.22 -12.80 12.98
CA ALA A 131 -5.91 -13.46 11.87
C ALA A 131 -6.34 -12.46 10.80
N ALA A 132 -6.93 -11.33 11.20
CA ALA A 132 -7.34 -10.27 10.28
C ALA A 132 -6.15 -9.65 9.51
N ALA A 133 -4.98 -9.50 10.13
CA ALA A 133 -3.78 -9.03 9.45
C ALA A 133 -3.32 -10.01 8.35
N ARG A 134 -3.37 -11.31 8.62
CA ARG A 134 -3.08 -12.36 7.63
C ARG A 134 -4.06 -12.34 6.45
N VAL A 135 -5.36 -12.20 6.72
CA VAL A 135 -6.38 -12.05 5.67
C VAL A 135 -6.12 -10.82 4.82
N ARG A 136 -5.78 -9.67 5.41
CA ARG A 136 -5.46 -8.46 4.63
C ARG A 136 -4.22 -8.65 3.75
N MET A 137 -3.21 -9.36 4.24
CA MET A 137 -2.04 -9.73 3.43
C MET A 137 -2.45 -10.62 2.25
N ALA A 138 -3.27 -11.64 2.49
CA ALA A 138 -3.79 -12.52 1.44
C ALA A 138 -4.58 -11.73 0.37
N VAL A 139 -5.44 -10.79 0.78
CA VAL A 139 -6.15 -9.90 -0.15
C VAL A 139 -5.17 -9.08 -1.00
N SER A 140 -4.12 -8.55 -0.38
CA SER A 140 -3.09 -7.79 -1.10
C SER A 140 -2.35 -8.62 -2.14
N LEU A 141 -2.00 -9.87 -1.80
CA LEU A 141 -1.35 -10.81 -2.71
C LEU A 141 -2.28 -11.25 -3.85
N LEU A 142 -3.57 -11.49 -3.56
CA LEU A 142 -4.59 -11.79 -4.56
C LEU A 142 -4.74 -10.65 -5.58
N MET A 143 -4.74 -9.39 -5.11
CA MET A 143 -4.77 -8.24 -6.00
C MET A 143 -3.54 -8.17 -6.91
N GLN A 144 -2.34 -8.44 -6.37
CA GLN A 144 -1.12 -8.49 -7.17
C GLN A 144 -1.16 -9.61 -8.21
N ALA A 145 -1.61 -10.81 -7.82
CA ALA A 145 -1.76 -11.95 -8.71
C ALA A 145 -2.73 -11.63 -9.86
N ALA A 146 -3.92 -11.12 -9.54
CA ALA A 146 -4.93 -10.75 -10.53
C ALA A 146 -4.38 -9.74 -11.56
N GLN A 147 -3.68 -8.70 -11.11
CA GLN A 147 -3.09 -7.72 -12.01
C GLN A 147 -2.00 -8.31 -12.90
N LYS A 148 -1.18 -9.20 -12.35
CA LYS A 148 -0.13 -9.87 -13.13
C LYS A 148 -0.74 -10.77 -14.20
N MET A 149 -1.78 -11.53 -13.87
CA MET A 149 -2.53 -12.36 -14.84
C MET A 149 -3.10 -11.51 -15.99
N ILE A 150 -3.69 -10.34 -15.69
CA ILE A 150 -4.21 -9.43 -16.73
C ILE A 150 -3.09 -8.89 -17.62
N ARG A 151 -1.93 -8.53 -17.06
CA ARG A 151 -0.79 -8.07 -17.86
C ARG A 151 -0.22 -9.17 -18.75
N GLU A 152 -0.12 -10.39 -18.23
CA GLU A 152 0.32 -11.57 -19.00
C GLU A 152 -0.62 -11.82 -20.18
N GLN A 153 -1.94 -11.74 -19.97
CA GLN A 153 -2.93 -11.88 -21.04
C GLN A 153 -2.83 -10.74 -22.07
N GLN A 154 -2.75 -9.48 -21.64
CA GLN A 154 -2.63 -8.33 -22.55
C GLN A 154 -1.36 -8.41 -23.40
N PHE A 155 -0.26 -8.92 -22.85
CA PHE A 155 0.98 -9.13 -23.59
C PHE A 155 0.82 -10.24 -24.64
N ALA A 156 0.19 -11.36 -24.27
CA ALA A 156 -0.12 -12.44 -25.20
C ALA A 156 -1.03 -11.96 -26.35
N ASP A 157 -2.06 -11.17 -26.04
CA ASP A 157 -3.00 -10.61 -27.03
C ASP A 157 -2.28 -9.69 -28.04
N ARG A 158 -1.36 -8.83 -27.56
CA ARG A 158 -0.55 -7.95 -28.43
C ARG A 158 0.39 -8.70 -29.35
N GLN A 159 0.95 -9.82 -28.90
CA GLN A 159 1.76 -10.68 -29.75
C GLN A 159 0.92 -11.39 -30.83
N GLN A 160 -0.35 -11.68 -30.54
CA GLN A 160 -1.26 -12.32 -31.49
C GLN A 160 -1.87 -11.34 -32.49
N THR A 161 -2.07 -10.07 -32.13
CA THR A 161 -2.67 -9.05 -33.03
C THR A 161 -1.68 -8.43 -34.01
N GLY A 162 -0.37 -8.73 -33.90
CA GLY A 162 0.64 -8.31 -34.88
C GLY A 162 1.10 -6.85 -34.77
N ASP A 163 0.78 -6.14 -33.68
CA ASP A 163 1.25 -4.75 -33.43
C ASP A 163 2.69 -4.70 -32.87
N GLY A 164 3.55 -5.62 -33.32
CA GLY A 164 4.97 -5.64 -33.01
C GLY A 164 5.78 -4.85 -34.04
N VAL A 165 5.79 -3.52 -33.92
CA VAL A 165 6.86 -2.64 -34.42
C VAL A 165 7.28 -1.70 -33.30
#